data_AF-A0AA37GY01-F1
#
_entry.id   AF-A0AA37GY01-F1
#
_cell.length_a   1.000
_cell.length_b   1.000
_cell.length_c   1.000
_cell.angle_alpha   90.00
_cell.angle_beta   90.00
_cell.angle_gamma   90.00
#
_symmetry.space_group_name_H-M   'P 1'
#
loop_
_entity.id
_entity.type
_entity.pdbx_description
1 polymer ?
#
loop_
_entity_poly.entity_id
_entity_poly.type
_entity_poly.pdbx_seq_one_letter_code
_entity_poly.pdbx_strand_id
1 'polypeptide(L)'
;MRLIDFNYRNSMRKYEARKAGIIKVAEWLTSTVDQVYLGQVTGQPTVRDMIKALKAQLEPDSFARQQQVLQRYNAHRRSIKRTRLTEWLIMYQEIMEEAISAKVPQLLDPTTQVSDFLNTIKEIAPDYYTGASYDFSRQTKQEAKEGETCPGVKQAQSFRQWLCYMARGR
;
A
#
# COMPACT_ATOMS: atom_id res chain seq x y z
N MET A 1 35.04 -44.50 31.49
CA MET A 1 35.06 -44.30 30.02
C MET A 1 33.71 -44.56 29.31
N ARG A 2 32.82 -45.45 29.79
CA ARG A 2 31.51 -45.73 29.14
C ARG A 2 30.45 -44.60 29.21
N LEU A 3 30.47 -43.77 30.26
CA LEU A 3 29.49 -42.68 30.46
C LEU A 3 29.64 -41.51 29.47
N ILE A 4 30.88 -41.18 29.09
CA ILE A 4 31.16 -40.13 28.10
C ILE A 4 30.63 -40.54 26.74
N ASP A 5 30.81 -41.81 26.38
CA ASP A 5 30.38 -42.38 25.10
C ASP A 5 28.84 -42.47 24.99
N PHE A 6 28.16 -42.81 26.10
CA PHE A 6 26.70 -42.78 26.17
C PHE A 6 26.12 -41.35 26.06
N ASN A 7 26.70 -40.39 26.78
CA ASN A 7 26.27 -38.99 26.73
C ASN A 7 26.51 -38.37 25.36
N TYR A 8 27.63 -38.72 24.70
CA TYR A 8 27.93 -38.31 23.34
C TYR A 8 26.92 -38.88 22.34
N ARG A 9 26.66 -40.19 22.37
CA ARG A 9 25.66 -40.84 21.51
C ARG A 9 24.25 -40.26 21.69
N ASN A 10 23.85 -40.00 22.93
CA ASN A 10 22.54 -39.40 23.22
C ASN A 10 22.45 -37.95 22.71
N SER A 11 23.54 -37.18 22.84
CA SER A 11 23.61 -35.80 22.33
C SER A 11 23.59 -35.76 20.80
N MET A 12 24.31 -36.67 20.13
CA MET A 12 24.27 -36.83 18.67
C MET A 12 22.87 -37.21 18.19
N ARG A 13 22.21 -38.16 18.85
CA ARG A 13 20.83 -38.54 18.51
C ARG A 13 19.85 -37.37 18.64
N LYS A 14 19.99 -36.55 19.69
CA LYS A 14 19.19 -35.32 19.86
C LYS A 14 19.48 -34.29 18.76
N TYR A 15 20.74 -34.15 18.37
CA TYR A 15 21.15 -33.25 17.29
C TYR A 15 20.55 -33.68 15.94
N GLU A 16 20.70 -34.95 15.56
CA GLU A 16 20.13 -35.49 14.32
C GLU A 16 18.61 -35.39 14.30
N ALA A 17 17.94 -35.66 15.41
CA ALA A 17 16.48 -35.50 15.52
C ALA A 17 16.05 -34.03 15.30
N ARG A 18 16.79 -33.06 15.86
CA ARG A 18 16.51 -31.63 15.66
C ARG A 18 16.77 -31.21 14.21
N LYS A 19 17.86 -31.68 13.61
CA LYS A 19 18.22 -31.41 12.21
C LYS A 19 17.14 -31.95 11.26
N ALA A 20 16.69 -33.18 11.47
CA ALA A 20 15.58 -33.78 10.70
C ALA A 20 14.28 -32.99 10.87
N GLY A 21 13.99 -32.49 12.07
CA GLY A 21 12.83 -31.63 12.33
C GLY A 21 12.88 -30.32 11.54
N ILE A 22 14.04 -29.65 11.49
CA ILE A 22 14.23 -28.41 10.72
C ILE A 22 14.03 -28.64 9.23
N ILE A 23 14.57 -29.73 8.69
CA ILE A 23 14.40 -30.09 7.27
C ILE A 23 12.92 -30.28 6.93
N LYS A 24 12.17 -31.02 7.77
CA LYS A 24 10.73 -31.22 7.58
C LYS A 24 9.94 -29.91 7.57
N VAL A 25 10.30 -28.95 8.42
CA VAL A 25 9.65 -27.64 8.43
C VAL A 25 9.99 -26.85 7.17
N ALA A 26 11.23 -26.93 6.68
CA ALA A 26 11.61 -26.31 5.42
C ALA A 26 10.84 -26.90 4.23
N GLU A 27 10.72 -28.23 4.14
CA GLU A 27 9.93 -28.94 3.12
C GLU A 27 8.44 -28.62 3.20
N TRP A 28 7.90 -28.53 4.41
CA TRP A 28 6.50 -28.14 4.62
C TRP A 28 6.26 -26.69 4.17
N LEU A 29 7.16 -25.75 4.50
CA LEU A 29 7.05 -24.37 4.04
C LEU A 29 7.11 -24.28 2.51
N THR A 30 8.07 -24.94 1.85
CA THR A 30 8.18 -24.88 0.38
C THR A 30 7.01 -25.55 -0.33
N SER A 31 6.36 -26.55 0.28
CA SER A 31 5.21 -27.24 -0.32
C SER A 31 3.85 -26.55 -0.08
N THR A 32 3.76 -25.67 0.94
CA THR A 32 2.50 -25.00 1.29
C THR A 32 2.43 -23.53 0.84
N VAL A 33 3.57 -22.91 0.59
CA VAL A 33 3.65 -21.54 0.08
C VAL A 33 3.19 -21.50 -1.38
N ASP A 34 2.36 -20.52 -1.73
CA ASP A 34 1.90 -20.28 -3.10
C ASP A 34 3.10 -20.18 -4.07
N GLN A 35 2.96 -20.78 -5.24
CA GLN A 35 3.99 -20.86 -6.27
C GLN A 35 4.59 -19.50 -6.65
N VAL A 36 3.82 -18.41 -6.49
CA VAL A 36 4.30 -17.04 -6.73
C VAL A 36 5.40 -16.61 -5.75
N TYR A 37 5.42 -17.12 -4.51
CA TYR A 37 6.41 -16.76 -3.48
C TYR A 37 7.53 -17.79 -3.32
N LEU A 38 7.41 -18.95 -3.97
CA LEU A 38 8.35 -20.07 -3.86
C LEU A 38 9.79 -19.67 -4.20
N GLY A 39 10.00 -18.82 -5.22
CA GLY A 39 11.33 -18.35 -5.61
C GLY A 39 12.11 -17.66 -4.48
N GLN A 40 11.43 -17.05 -3.51
CA GLN A 40 12.09 -16.25 -2.46
C GLN A 40 12.36 -17.05 -1.19
N VAL A 41 11.73 -18.20 -1.09
CA VAL A 41 11.93 -19.21 -0.06
C VAL A 41 13.01 -20.20 -0.49
N THR A 42 13.05 -20.52 -1.79
CA THR A 42 13.94 -21.51 -2.40
C THR A 42 15.36 -20.93 -2.55
N GLY A 43 16.16 -21.03 -1.49
CA GLY A 43 17.53 -20.49 -1.45
C GLY A 43 17.91 -19.83 -0.13
N GLN A 44 16.96 -19.67 0.78
CA GLN A 44 17.24 -19.15 2.12
C GLN A 44 17.97 -20.20 2.97
N PRO A 45 19.02 -19.83 3.71
CA PRO A 45 19.90 -20.78 4.40
C PRO A 45 19.25 -21.41 5.64
N THR A 46 18.23 -20.76 6.20
CA THR A 46 17.53 -21.26 7.39
C THR A 46 16.02 -21.07 7.28
N VAL A 47 15.27 -21.91 8.00
CA VAL A 47 13.81 -21.75 8.17
C VAL A 47 13.45 -20.36 8.70
N ARG A 48 14.28 -19.77 9.56
CA ARG A 48 14.07 -18.41 10.08
C ARG A 48 14.12 -17.38 8.96
N ASP A 49 15.07 -17.51 8.04
CA ASP A 49 15.24 -16.59 6.92
C ASP A 49 14.13 -16.78 5.87
N MET A 50 13.70 -18.04 5.65
CA MET A 50 12.49 -18.35 4.86
C MET A 50 11.26 -17.63 5.43
N ILE A 51 11.02 -17.72 6.74
CA ILE A 51 9.88 -17.07 7.40
C ILE A 51 10.01 -15.54 7.36
N LYS A 52 11.21 -14.97 7.54
CA LYS A 52 11.43 -13.53 7.43
C LYS A 52 11.14 -13.02 6.02
N ALA A 53 11.62 -13.72 4.98
CA ALA A 53 11.38 -13.37 3.59
C ALA A 53 9.88 -13.41 3.25
N LEU A 54 9.18 -14.46 3.70
CA LEU A 54 7.73 -14.57 3.57
C LEU A 54 7.01 -13.43 4.29
N LYS A 55 7.39 -13.12 5.53
CA LYS A 55 6.78 -12.02 6.30
C LYS A 55 6.99 -10.66 5.64
N ALA A 56 8.17 -10.38 5.08
CA ALA A 56 8.42 -9.12 4.38
C ALA A 56 7.56 -8.95 3.12
N GLN A 57 7.23 -10.05 2.44
CA GLN A 57 6.40 -10.03 1.23
C GLN A 57 4.90 -10.09 1.52
N LEU A 58 4.51 -10.79 2.59
CA LEU A 58 3.12 -10.94 3.01
C LEU A 58 2.73 -9.90 4.07
N GLU A 59 3.65 -8.99 4.42
CA GLU A 59 3.33 -7.87 5.30
C GLU A 59 2.19 -7.05 4.67
N PRO A 60 1.33 -6.41 5.48
CA PRO A 60 0.22 -5.57 5.00
C PRO A 60 0.65 -4.43 4.06
N ASP A 61 1.96 -4.14 4.00
CA ASP A 61 2.67 -3.15 3.18
C ASP A 61 3.36 -3.80 1.95
N SER A 62 2.90 -4.97 1.48
CA SER A 62 3.51 -5.64 0.33
C SER A 62 3.59 -4.68 -0.86
N PHE A 63 4.76 -4.61 -1.49
CA PHE A 63 4.97 -3.82 -2.70
C PHE A 63 3.90 -4.10 -3.76
N ALA A 64 3.43 -5.35 -3.83
CA ALA A 64 2.30 -5.76 -4.66
C ALA A 64 1.00 -4.99 -4.32
N ARG A 65 0.64 -4.87 -3.04
CA ARG A 65 -0.53 -4.09 -2.60
C ARG A 65 -0.35 -2.60 -2.94
N GLN A 66 0.81 -2.03 -2.67
CA GLN A 66 1.10 -0.63 -3.01
C GLN A 66 0.96 -0.39 -4.51
N GLN A 67 1.50 -1.30 -5.32
CA GLN A 67 1.43 -1.25 -6.77
C GLN A 67 -0.01 -1.40 -7.28
N GLN A 68 -0.82 -2.27 -6.68
CA GLN A 68 -2.22 -2.46 -7.03
C GLN A 68 -3.05 -1.22 -6.73
N VAL A 69 -2.88 -0.61 -5.55
CA VAL A 69 -3.57 0.63 -5.17
C VAL A 69 -3.15 1.77 -6.11
N LEU A 70 -1.87 1.90 -6.40
CA LEU A 70 -1.36 2.91 -7.34
C LEU A 70 -1.92 2.73 -8.75
N GLN A 71 -2.04 1.49 -9.23
CA GLN A 71 -2.65 1.20 -10.53
C GLN A 71 -4.13 1.60 -10.56
N ARG A 72 -4.90 1.22 -9.54
CA ARG A 72 -6.31 1.60 -9.38
C ARG A 72 -6.48 3.12 -9.34
N TYR A 73 -5.65 3.81 -8.57
CA TYR A 73 -5.63 5.27 -8.50
C TYR A 73 -5.40 5.93 -9.87
N ASN A 74 -4.37 5.50 -10.60
CA ASN A 74 -4.07 6.06 -11.91
C ASN A 74 -5.15 5.76 -12.95
N ALA A 75 -5.75 4.57 -12.92
CA ALA A 75 -6.87 4.22 -13.79
C ALA A 75 -8.10 5.09 -13.47
N HIS A 76 -8.41 5.27 -12.19
CA HIS A 76 -9.53 6.09 -11.72
C HIS A 76 -9.39 7.55 -12.15
N ARG A 77 -8.18 8.12 -12.04
CA ARG A 77 -7.91 9.49 -12.54
C ARG A 77 -8.27 9.68 -14.01
N ARG A 78 -7.94 8.69 -14.84
CA ARG A 78 -8.22 8.74 -16.27
C ARG A 78 -9.69 8.50 -16.62
N SER A 79 -10.48 7.96 -15.69
CA SER A 79 -11.89 7.65 -15.93
C SER A 79 -12.85 8.79 -15.60
N ILE A 80 -12.34 9.98 -15.27
CA ILE A 80 -13.19 11.11 -14.86
C ILE A 80 -14.16 11.52 -15.97
N LYS A 81 -15.43 11.69 -15.62
CA LYS A 81 -16.50 12.12 -16.54
C LYS A 81 -17.49 13.04 -15.82
N ARG A 82 -17.93 14.11 -16.51
CA ARG A 82 -18.94 15.06 -15.99
C ARG A 82 -20.22 14.39 -15.49
N THR A 83 -20.69 13.37 -16.20
CA THR A 83 -21.97 12.69 -15.93
C THR A 83 -21.95 11.80 -14.67
N ARG A 84 -20.77 11.39 -14.21
CA ARG A 84 -20.60 10.51 -13.04
C ARG A 84 -19.70 11.11 -11.98
N LEU A 85 -19.67 12.45 -11.91
CA LEU A 85 -18.69 13.17 -11.09
C LEU A 85 -18.84 12.89 -9.59
N THR A 86 -20.08 12.74 -9.10
CA THR A 86 -20.33 12.40 -7.69
C THR A 86 -19.81 11.02 -7.32
N GLU A 87 -20.12 9.99 -8.13
CA GLU A 87 -19.61 8.63 -7.95
C GLU A 87 -18.07 8.61 -8.04
N TRP A 88 -17.52 9.35 -8.99
CA TRP A 88 -16.09 9.47 -9.18
C TRP A 88 -15.40 10.08 -7.96
N LEU A 89 -16.00 11.10 -7.33
CA LEU A 89 -15.45 11.72 -6.12
C LEU A 89 -15.49 10.78 -4.92
N ILE A 90 -16.56 10.00 -4.74
CA ILE A 90 -16.66 9.01 -3.65
C ILE A 90 -15.52 7.98 -3.79
N MET A 91 -15.39 7.39 -4.97
CA MET A 91 -14.37 6.39 -5.26
C MET A 91 -12.94 6.95 -5.15
N TYR A 92 -12.73 8.23 -5.51
CA TYR A 92 -11.45 8.90 -5.31
C TYR A 92 -11.07 8.96 -3.82
N GLN A 93 -12.03 9.28 -2.93
CA GLN A 93 -11.79 9.34 -1.49
C GLN A 93 -11.43 7.97 -0.93
N GLU A 94 -12.19 6.93 -1.29
CA GLU A 94 -11.93 5.55 -0.88
C GLU A 94 -10.53 5.07 -1.30
N ILE A 95 -10.13 5.32 -2.54
CA ILE A 95 -8.80 4.94 -3.05
C ILE A 95 -7.69 5.71 -2.32
N MET A 96 -7.90 7.00 -2.02
CA MET A 96 -6.90 7.80 -1.30
C MET A 96 -6.74 7.33 0.15
N GLU A 97 -7.82 7.00 0.84
CA GLU A 97 -7.75 6.42 2.20
C GLU A 97 -7.00 5.08 2.19
N GLU A 98 -7.28 4.23 1.21
CA GLU A 98 -6.58 2.96 1.01
C GLU A 98 -5.07 3.18 0.71
N ALA A 99 -4.74 4.18 -0.11
CA ALA A 99 -3.35 4.52 -0.45
C ALA A 99 -2.54 5.02 0.76
N ILE A 100 -3.16 5.83 1.61
CA ILE A 100 -2.54 6.29 2.87
C ILE A 100 -2.37 5.10 3.82
N SER A 101 -3.39 4.25 3.96
CA SER A 101 -3.32 3.04 4.81
C SER A 101 -2.23 2.06 4.34
N ALA A 102 -2.06 1.88 3.04
CA ALA A 102 -1.03 1.03 2.44
C ALA A 102 0.35 1.72 2.30
N LYS A 103 0.47 2.98 2.76
CA LYS A 103 1.69 3.80 2.69
C LYS A 103 2.30 3.86 1.28
N VAL A 104 1.47 4.05 0.26
CA VAL A 104 1.92 4.12 -1.14
C VAL A 104 2.88 5.32 -1.31
N PRO A 105 4.19 5.13 -1.56
CA PRO A 105 5.18 6.20 -1.47
C PRO A 105 4.86 7.42 -2.34
N GLN A 106 4.32 7.21 -3.54
CA GLN A 106 3.97 8.27 -4.49
C GLN A 106 2.79 9.13 -4.04
N LEU A 107 1.95 8.61 -3.14
CA LEU A 107 0.72 9.26 -2.71
C LEU A 107 0.81 9.79 -1.26
N LEU A 108 1.98 9.71 -0.63
CA LEU A 108 2.22 10.28 0.70
C LEU A 108 2.47 11.79 0.66
N ASP A 109 3.11 12.31 -0.41
CA ASP A 109 3.41 13.73 -0.53
C ASP A 109 2.13 14.56 -0.73
N PRO A 110 1.81 15.51 0.18
CA PRO A 110 0.69 16.44 0.06
C PRO A 110 0.63 17.17 -1.27
N THR A 111 1.80 17.54 -1.82
CA THR A 111 1.86 18.32 -3.06
C THR A 111 1.31 17.51 -4.22
N THR A 112 1.76 16.26 -4.32
CA THR A 112 1.38 15.31 -5.35
C THR A 112 -0.11 15.03 -5.29
N GLN A 113 -0.67 14.81 -4.09
CA GLN A 113 -2.10 14.56 -3.91
C GLN A 113 -2.98 15.68 -4.48
N VAL A 114 -2.69 16.93 -4.10
CA VAL A 114 -3.49 18.10 -4.53
C VAL A 114 -3.25 18.39 -6.01
N SER A 115 -2.00 18.38 -6.46
CA SER A 115 -1.64 18.61 -7.86
C SER A 115 -2.31 17.59 -8.78
N ASP A 116 -2.26 16.31 -8.42
CA ASP A 116 -2.88 15.25 -9.20
C ASP A 116 -4.38 15.43 -9.33
N PHE A 117 -5.06 15.76 -8.23
CA PHE A 117 -6.49 16.02 -8.22
C PHE A 117 -6.84 17.20 -9.13
N LEU A 118 -6.18 18.36 -8.96
CA LEU A 118 -6.43 19.57 -9.74
C LEU A 118 -6.20 19.32 -11.23
N ASN A 119 -5.10 18.65 -11.60
CA ASN A 119 -4.81 18.31 -12.99
C ASN A 119 -5.86 17.36 -13.57
N THR A 120 -6.42 16.46 -12.77
CA THR A 120 -7.46 15.52 -13.22
C THR A 120 -8.77 16.23 -13.54
N ILE A 121 -9.17 17.22 -12.74
CA ILE A 121 -10.44 17.93 -12.94
C ILE A 121 -10.34 19.11 -13.91
N LYS A 122 -9.13 19.53 -14.31
CA LYS A 122 -8.85 20.72 -15.12
C LYS A 122 -9.70 20.80 -16.39
N GLU A 123 -9.84 19.70 -17.11
CA GLU A 123 -10.60 19.67 -18.37
C GLU A 123 -12.13 19.77 -18.14
N ILE A 124 -12.59 19.29 -16.99
CA ILE A 124 -14.01 19.21 -16.66
C ILE A 124 -14.51 20.49 -16.00
N ALA A 125 -13.70 21.10 -15.14
CA ALA A 125 -14.03 22.29 -14.35
C ALA A 125 -12.85 23.29 -14.34
N PRO A 126 -12.57 23.96 -15.49
CA PRO A 126 -11.45 24.89 -15.60
C PRO A 126 -11.59 26.12 -14.67
N ASP A 127 -12.82 26.57 -14.41
CA ASP A 127 -13.09 27.72 -13.52
C ASP A 127 -12.63 27.43 -12.09
N TYR A 128 -12.98 26.24 -11.58
CA TYR A 128 -12.54 25.80 -10.27
C TYR A 128 -11.03 25.59 -10.22
N TYR A 129 -10.46 24.93 -11.25
CA TYR A 129 -9.02 24.69 -11.34
C TYR A 129 -8.21 25.99 -11.21
N THR A 130 -8.63 27.05 -11.90
CA THR A 130 -7.88 28.31 -11.94
C THR A 130 -7.75 28.94 -10.54
N GLY A 131 -8.87 29.07 -9.82
CA GLY A 131 -8.86 29.60 -8.46
C GLY A 131 -8.11 28.68 -7.48
N ALA A 132 -8.40 27.38 -7.52
CA ALA A 132 -7.81 26.42 -6.60
C ALA A 132 -6.29 26.25 -6.80
N SER A 133 -5.80 26.27 -8.05
CA SER A 133 -4.36 26.24 -8.34
C SER A 133 -3.65 27.51 -7.88
N TYR A 134 -4.29 28.66 -8.02
CA TYR A 134 -3.75 29.93 -7.50
C TYR A 134 -3.62 29.87 -5.97
N ASP A 135 -4.65 29.42 -5.26
CA ASP A 135 -4.61 29.28 -3.79
C ASP A 135 -3.57 28.27 -3.33
N PHE A 136 -3.50 27.12 -4.01
CA PHE A 136 -2.52 26.07 -3.72
C PHE A 136 -1.07 26.55 -3.86
N SER A 137 -0.78 27.41 -4.86
CA SER A 137 0.56 27.97 -5.04
C SER A 137 1.04 28.87 -3.89
N ARG A 138 0.10 29.36 -3.06
CA ARG A 138 0.36 30.30 -1.96
C ARG A 138 0.32 29.66 -0.57
N GLN A 139 -0.23 28.47 -0.44
CA GLN A 139 -0.30 27.76 0.84
C GLN A 139 1.02 27.08 1.17
N THR A 140 1.45 27.18 2.43
CA THR A 140 2.54 26.37 2.96
C THR A 140 2.10 24.91 3.00
N LYS A 141 2.89 24.04 2.38
CA LYS A 141 2.64 22.60 2.29
C LYS A 141 2.66 22.00 3.69
N GLN A 142 1.49 21.63 4.21
CA GLN A 142 1.37 20.95 5.50
C GLN A 142 1.01 19.50 5.26
N GLU A 143 1.79 18.61 5.85
CA GLU A 143 1.45 17.20 5.94
C GLU A 143 0.22 17.03 6.83
N ALA A 144 -0.66 16.09 6.48
CA ALA A 144 -1.78 15.76 7.36
C ALA A 144 -1.22 15.18 8.66
N LYS A 145 -1.71 15.70 9.79
CA LYS A 145 -1.45 15.08 11.10
C LYS A 145 -2.13 13.71 11.16
N GLU A 146 -1.64 12.85 12.03
CA GLU A 146 -2.21 11.51 12.24
C GLU A 146 -3.70 11.63 12.63
N GLY A 147 -4.58 11.02 11.83
CA GLY A 147 -6.04 11.12 11.97
C GLY A 147 -6.71 12.27 11.20
N GLU A 148 -5.97 13.18 10.58
CA GLU A 148 -6.54 14.18 9.67
C GLU A 148 -6.72 13.64 8.26
N THR A 149 -7.78 14.10 7.59
CA THR A 149 -8.02 13.85 6.17
C THR A 149 -6.86 14.37 5.32
N CYS A 150 -6.38 13.53 4.39
CA CYS A 150 -5.25 13.90 3.55
C CYS A 150 -5.60 15.10 2.64
N PRO A 151 -4.61 15.95 2.28
CA PRO A 151 -4.83 17.16 1.47
C PRO A 151 -5.55 16.92 0.14
N GLY A 152 -5.27 15.80 -0.55
CA GLY A 152 -6.00 15.45 -1.78
C GLY A 152 -7.50 15.26 -1.56
N VAL A 153 -7.89 14.58 -0.47
CA VAL A 153 -9.30 14.39 -0.11
C VAL A 153 -9.95 15.69 0.36
N LYS A 154 -9.23 16.53 1.12
CA LYS A 154 -9.69 17.89 1.48
C LYS A 154 -10.01 18.69 0.21
N GLN A 155 -9.14 18.64 -0.80
CA GLN A 155 -9.37 19.30 -2.09
C GLN A 155 -10.60 18.74 -2.81
N ALA A 156 -10.80 17.42 -2.82
CA ALA A 156 -11.96 16.79 -3.42
C ALA A 156 -13.28 17.20 -2.73
N GLN A 157 -13.27 17.37 -1.41
CA GLN A 157 -14.42 17.87 -0.65
C GLN A 157 -14.74 19.32 -1.00
N SER A 158 -13.72 20.19 -1.08
CA SER A 158 -13.88 21.59 -1.51
C SER A 158 -14.47 21.69 -2.92
N PHE A 159 -14.02 20.83 -3.84
CA PHE A 159 -14.58 20.77 -5.19
C PHE A 159 -16.04 20.32 -5.20
N ARG A 160 -16.38 19.30 -4.40
CA ARG A 160 -17.77 18.85 -4.24
C ARG A 160 -18.68 19.97 -3.74
N GLN A 161 -18.22 20.75 -2.75
CA GLN A 161 -18.98 21.89 -2.25
C GLN A 161 -19.18 22.96 -3.32
N TRP A 162 -18.14 23.29 -4.08
CA TRP A 162 -18.23 24.23 -5.20
C TRP A 162 -19.26 23.79 -6.25
N LEU A 163 -19.30 22.50 -6.60
CA LEU A 163 -20.32 21.96 -7.51
C LEU A 163 -21.74 22.18 -6.97
N CYS A 164 -21.96 21.99 -5.67
CA CYS A 164 -23.26 22.23 -5.04
C CYS A 164 -23.66 23.72 -5.07
N TYR A 165 -22.70 24.64 -4.88
CA TYR A 165 -22.97 26.07 -5.02
C TYR A 165 -23.34 26.45 -6.45
N MET A 166 -22.59 25.95 -7.44
CA MET A 166 -22.86 26.19 -8.87
C MET A 166 -24.17 25.59 -9.37
N ALA A 167 -24.68 24.54 -8.70
CA ALA A 167 -25.97 23.94 -9.02
C ALA A 167 -27.16 24.73 -8.41
N ARG A 168 -26.96 25.46 -7.32
CA ARG A 168 -28.00 26.27 -6.65
C ARG A 168 -28.14 27.68 -7.23
N GLY A 169 -27.10 28.20 -7.88
CA GLY A 169 -27.12 29.50 -8.55
C GLY A 169 -27.69 29.49 -9.98
N ARG A 170 -28.34 28.39 -10.39
CA ARG A 170 -28.99 28.22 -11.70
C ARG A 170 -30.48 27.97 -11.54
#